data_AF-A0A0Q9AH68-F1
#
_entry.id   AF-A0A0Q9AH68-F1
#
_cell.length_a   1.000
_cell.length_b   1.000
_cell.length_c   1.000
_cell.angle_alpha   90.00
_cell.angle_beta   90.00
_cell.angle_gamma   90.00
#
_symmetry.space_group_name_H-M   'P 1'
#
loop_
_entity.id
_entity.type
_entity.pdbx_description
1 polymer ?
#
loop_
_entity_poly.entity_id
_entity_poly.type
_entity_poly.pdbx_seq_one_letter_code
_entity_poly.pdbx_strand_id
1 'polypeptide(L)'
;MVIDHGWTMEMWRPVVREFIDLLQAHALSATLKQYALDPDAGTVSPPPPTEPESDARELGIFITDGLGSLWQHGKAHDLLCTWAARQPLGVVHLLPRTLWDSSGIRATRQSFKASTPGQTNTDLQVETQEGISTTFCPVPTLELNQEDLEAWGRLVVQGARTILYCILAEPDATLPAQRPDDALAHQPSVTQQTDRDVRTEALQRLELFRTSASREAQFLANALSVLPLNIAVMHRTQESLLPRHGPELFSELFIAQLIHPVVAHERLRRIDRVTFDFAPGVREELVSGLNQQWTGDLFTATAVFLDEDLGIPFVSTWRHLIESPSGIALEEITDVSVPFLRVELTVLEALSGPYRSRARRLREALAHHEQSSLAATPSSTAP
;
A
#
# COMPACT_ATOMS: atom_id res chain seq x y z
N MET A 1 -2.68 -20.00 7.90
CA MET A 1 -2.88 -18.56 7.65
C MET A 1 -2.15 -18.16 6.38
N VAL A 2 -2.83 -17.53 5.43
CA VAL A 2 -2.25 -17.00 4.19
C VAL A 2 -2.20 -15.48 4.29
N ILE A 3 -1.07 -14.90 3.94
CA ILE A 3 -0.83 -13.46 3.97
C ILE A 3 -0.65 -13.00 2.53
N ASP A 4 -1.34 -11.94 2.15
CA ASP A 4 -1.12 -11.25 0.88
C ASP A 4 0.24 -10.52 0.89
N HIS A 5 1.02 -10.69 -0.18
CA HIS A 5 2.32 -10.04 -0.37
C HIS A 5 2.30 -8.97 -1.48
N GLY A 6 1.13 -8.42 -1.84
CA GLY A 6 1.04 -7.21 -2.65
C GLY A 6 1.86 -6.05 -2.08
N TRP A 7 2.33 -5.13 -2.93
CA TRP A 7 3.21 -4.04 -2.47
C TRP A 7 2.54 -3.11 -1.45
N THR A 8 1.21 -2.97 -1.48
CA THR A 8 0.44 -2.19 -0.50
C THR A 8 0.48 -2.82 0.90
N MET A 9 0.61 -4.15 0.98
CA MET A 9 0.73 -4.92 2.23
C MET A 9 2.01 -4.62 3.01
N GLU A 10 3.01 -3.99 2.37
CA GLU A 10 4.22 -3.54 3.07
C GLU A 10 3.92 -2.51 4.16
N MET A 11 2.92 -1.64 3.96
CA MET A 11 2.46 -0.68 4.99
C MET A 11 1.75 -1.38 6.15
N TRP A 12 1.15 -2.53 5.90
CA TRP A 12 0.42 -3.31 6.90
C TRP A 12 1.29 -4.27 7.70
N ARG A 13 2.56 -4.44 7.30
CA ARG A 13 3.47 -5.43 7.88
C ARG A 13 3.63 -5.33 9.41
N PRO A 14 3.64 -4.14 10.05
CA PRO A 14 3.66 -4.04 11.52
C PRO A 14 2.39 -4.65 12.14
N VAL A 15 1.21 -4.30 11.63
CA VAL A 15 -0.10 -4.79 12.11
C VAL A 15 -0.22 -6.30 11.92
N VAL A 16 0.18 -6.83 10.76
CA VAL A 16 0.14 -8.27 10.49
C VAL A 16 1.08 -9.04 11.43
N ARG A 17 2.26 -8.49 11.73
CA ARG A 17 3.19 -9.10 12.71
C ARG A 17 2.60 -9.13 14.11
N GLU A 18 2.06 -8.02 14.59
CA GLU A 18 1.42 -7.97 15.91
C GLU A 18 0.26 -8.97 16.01
N PHE A 19 -0.56 -9.07 14.96
CA PHE A 19 -1.64 -10.05 14.91
C PHE A 19 -1.13 -11.50 14.97
N ILE A 20 -0.05 -11.82 14.23
CA ILE A 20 0.61 -13.13 14.30
C ILE A 20 1.13 -13.41 15.71
N ASP A 21 1.82 -12.45 16.31
CA ASP A 21 2.42 -12.59 17.63
C ASP A 21 1.34 -12.84 18.69
N LEU A 22 0.21 -12.11 18.61
CA LEU A 22 -0.96 -12.35 19.46
C LEU A 22 -1.55 -13.74 19.25
N LEU A 23 -1.74 -14.18 18.00
CA LEU A 23 -2.24 -15.53 17.72
C LEU A 23 -1.29 -16.60 18.25
N GLN A 24 0.02 -16.43 18.10
CA GLN A 24 1.03 -17.37 18.61
C GLN A 24 1.06 -17.40 20.15
N ALA A 25 0.92 -16.26 20.81
CA ALA A 25 0.89 -16.17 22.26
C ALA A 25 -0.36 -16.83 22.88
N HIS A 26 -1.49 -16.79 22.17
CA HIS A 26 -2.78 -17.29 22.65
C HIS A 26 -3.22 -18.63 22.05
N ALA A 27 -2.48 -19.18 21.08
CA ALA A 27 -2.71 -20.50 20.51
C ALA A 27 -2.38 -21.58 21.55
N LEU A 28 -3.35 -21.89 22.41
CA LEU A 28 -3.32 -23.04 23.30
C LEU A 28 -3.45 -24.31 22.44
N SER A 29 -2.32 -24.86 21.97
CA SER A 29 -2.09 -26.15 21.27
C SER A 29 -2.12 -26.23 19.73
N ALA A 30 -2.31 -25.13 18.98
CA ALA A 30 -2.34 -25.18 17.50
C ALA A 30 -1.01 -24.73 16.85
N THR A 31 -0.52 -25.48 15.85
CA THR A 31 0.59 -25.05 14.99
C THR A 31 0.10 -24.00 13.98
N LEU A 32 0.57 -22.76 14.10
CA LEU A 32 0.29 -21.71 13.11
C LEU A 32 1.17 -21.90 11.86
N LYS A 33 0.63 -22.55 10.83
CA LYS A 33 1.25 -22.62 9.49
C LYS A 33 1.02 -21.30 8.75
N GLN A 34 2.10 -20.66 8.30
CA GLN A 34 2.06 -19.40 7.53
C GLN A 34 2.37 -19.66 6.07
N TYR A 35 1.63 -18.98 5.20
CA TYR A 35 1.80 -19.04 3.76
C TYR A 35 1.77 -17.63 3.17
N ALA A 36 2.58 -17.39 2.14
CA ALA A 36 2.60 -16.16 1.37
C ALA A 36 1.82 -16.34 0.07
N LEU A 37 0.86 -15.46 -0.21
CA LEU A 37 0.24 -15.32 -1.53
C LEU A 37 1.14 -14.44 -2.40
N ASP A 38 1.71 -15.04 -3.44
CA ASP A 38 2.50 -14.33 -4.45
C ASP A 38 1.57 -13.40 -5.25
N PRO A 39 1.83 -12.08 -5.26
CA PRO A 39 0.94 -11.10 -5.88
C PRO A 39 0.87 -11.20 -7.41
N ASP A 40 1.88 -11.78 -8.07
CA ASP A 40 1.96 -11.85 -9.53
C ASP A 40 1.44 -13.21 -10.05
N ALA A 41 1.91 -14.28 -9.42
CA ALA A 41 1.59 -15.65 -9.82
C ALA A 41 0.23 -16.12 -9.30
N GLY A 42 -0.29 -15.52 -8.22
CA GLY A 42 -1.48 -16.01 -7.52
C GLY A 42 -1.25 -17.37 -6.84
N THR A 43 0.01 -17.77 -6.69
CA THR A 43 0.41 -19.02 -6.05
C THR A 43 0.71 -18.81 -4.58
N VAL A 44 0.54 -19.87 -3.79
CA VAL A 44 0.80 -19.83 -2.35
C VAL A 44 2.12 -20.54 -2.04
N SER A 45 2.98 -19.91 -1.23
CA SER A 45 4.30 -20.41 -0.83
C SER A 45 4.45 -20.55 0.69
N PRO A 46 4.90 -21.70 1.22
CA PRO A 46 5.12 -22.96 0.51
C PRO A 46 3.81 -23.50 -0.09
N PRO A 47 3.86 -24.37 -1.13
CA PRO A 47 2.65 -24.94 -1.69
C PRO A 47 1.88 -25.69 -0.58
N PRO A 48 0.56 -25.46 -0.45
CA PRO A 48 -0.24 -26.15 0.55
C PRO A 48 -0.28 -27.66 0.26
N PRO A 49 -0.39 -28.50 1.29
CA PRO A 49 -0.52 -29.95 1.10
C PRO A 49 -1.77 -30.28 0.26
N THR A 50 -1.63 -31.25 -0.65
CA THR A 50 -2.70 -31.63 -1.58
C THR A 50 -3.87 -32.33 -0.89
N GLU A 51 -3.59 -33.05 0.20
CA GLU A 51 -4.56 -33.79 1.01
C GLU A 51 -4.63 -33.19 2.43
N PRO A 52 -5.83 -33.08 3.03
CA PRO A 52 -5.97 -32.65 4.41
C PRO A 52 -5.30 -33.67 5.35
N GLU A 53 -4.48 -33.20 6.29
CA GLU A 53 -3.93 -34.05 7.36
C GLU A 53 -5.10 -34.61 8.19
N SER A 54 -5.28 -35.93 8.12
CA SER A 54 -6.56 -36.66 8.24
C SER A 54 -7.34 -36.61 9.58
N ASP A 55 -7.05 -35.73 10.54
CA ASP A 55 -7.82 -35.69 11.81
C ASP A 55 -7.94 -34.30 12.48
N ALA A 56 -7.30 -33.26 11.95
CA ALA A 56 -7.41 -31.91 12.49
C ALA A 56 -8.36 -31.06 11.64
N ARG A 57 -9.39 -30.47 12.26
CA ARG A 57 -10.16 -29.38 11.63
C ARG A 57 -9.27 -28.13 11.59
N GLU A 58 -8.43 -28.03 10.55
CA GLU A 58 -7.59 -26.86 10.31
C GLU A 58 -8.47 -25.62 10.06
N LEU A 59 -8.04 -24.46 10.57
CA LEU A 59 -8.71 -23.18 10.40
C LEU A 59 -7.91 -22.31 9.44
N GLY A 60 -8.55 -21.89 8.34
CA GLY A 60 -7.99 -20.96 7.37
C GLY A 60 -8.28 -19.51 7.74
N ILE A 61 -7.23 -18.67 7.72
CA ILE A 61 -7.36 -17.21 7.71
C ILE A 61 -6.55 -16.69 6.53
N PHE A 62 -7.16 -15.84 5.71
CA PHE A 62 -6.51 -15.02 4.70
C PHE A 62 -6.37 -13.59 5.22
N ILE A 63 -5.22 -12.94 5.06
CA ILE A 63 -5.02 -11.54 5.51
C ILE A 63 -4.62 -10.70 4.30
N THR A 64 -5.37 -9.62 4.04
CA THR A 64 -5.18 -8.77 2.85
C THR A 64 -5.81 -7.39 3.05
N ASP A 65 -5.32 -6.38 2.32
CA ASP A 65 -5.99 -5.09 2.14
C ASP A 65 -6.90 -5.07 0.89
N GLY A 66 -6.89 -6.15 0.10
CA GLY A 66 -7.69 -6.31 -1.12
C GLY A 66 -7.26 -5.41 -2.28
N LEU A 67 -6.16 -4.65 -2.18
CA LEU A 67 -5.77 -3.68 -3.21
C LEU A 67 -4.94 -4.32 -4.34
N GLY A 68 -4.32 -5.47 -4.08
CA GLY A 68 -3.50 -6.19 -5.05
C GLY A 68 -4.26 -6.63 -6.32
N SER A 69 -3.53 -6.76 -7.43
CA SER A 69 -4.11 -7.08 -8.74
C SER A 69 -4.87 -8.40 -8.77
N LEU A 70 -4.48 -9.41 -7.97
CA LEU A 70 -5.21 -10.68 -7.87
C LEU A 70 -6.66 -10.53 -7.39
N TRP A 71 -6.92 -9.55 -6.54
CA TRP A 71 -8.27 -9.25 -6.05
C TRP A 71 -9.07 -8.53 -7.12
N GLN A 72 -8.46 -7.52 -7.74
CA GLN A 72 -9.11 -6.74 -8.81
C GLN A 72 -9.53 -7.60 -10.01
N HIS A 73 -8.76 -8.64 -10.34
CA HIS A 73 -9.05 -9.55 -11.46
C HIS A 73 -9.78 -10.84 -11.03
N GLY A 74 -10.15 -10.99 -9.76
CA GLY A 74 -10.84 -12.17 -9.25
C GLY A 74 -10.01 -13.45 -9.11
N LYS A 75 -8.72 -13.49 -9.46
CA LYS A 75 -7.88 -14.69 -9.29
C LYS A 75 -7.74 -15.13 -7.84
N ALA A 76 -7.67 -14.18 -6.91
CA ALA A 76 -7.67 -14.49 -5.48
C ALA A 76 -8.96 -15.19 -5.04
N HIS A 77 -10.07 -14.93 -5.73
CA HIS A 77 -11.35 -15.52 -5.43
C HIS A 77 -11.39 -17.03 -5.73
N ASP A 78 -10.82 -17.47 -6.84
CA ASP A 78 -10.72 -18.90 -7.20
C ASP A 78 -9.92 -19.70 -6.15
N LEU A 79 -8.85 -19.08 -5.63
CA LEU A 79 -8.03 -19.65 -4.57
C LEU A 79 -8.83 -19.78 -3.27
N LEU A 80 -9.59 -18.74 -2.90
CA LEU A 80 -10.46 -18.77 -1.72
C LEU A 80 -11.50 -19.90 -1.83
N CYS A 81 -12.14 -20.06 -2.99
CA CYS A 81 -13.12 -21.14 -3.21
C CYS A 81 -12.52 -22.52 -2.98
N THR A 82 -11.30 -22.73 -3.49
CA THR A 82 -10.58 -24.00 -3.36
C THR A 82 -10.30 -24.35 -1.88
N TRP A 83 -9.93 -23.36 -1.07
CA TRP A 83 -9.64 -23.55 0.35
C TRP A 83 -10.91 -23.68 1.19
N ALA A 84 -11.91 -22.86 0.90
CA ALA A 84 -13.21 -22.84 1.56
C ALA A 84 -13.99 -24.15 1.41
N ALA A 85 -13.75 -24.92 0.34
CA ALA A 85 -14.30 -26.26 0.16
C ALA A 85 -13.68 -27.33 1.07
N ARG A 86 -12.51 -27.05 1.68
CA ARG A 86 -11.73 -28.05 2.45
C ARG A 86 -11.71 -27.76 3.95
N GLN A 87 -11.88 -26.51 4.35
CA GLN A 87 -11.79 -26.08 5.74
C GLN A 87 -12.61 -24.81 5.99
N PRO A 88 -12.97 -24.50 7.25
CA PRO A 88 -13.45 -23.18 7.62
C PRO A 88 -12.41 -22.12 7.23
N LEU A 89 -12.81 -21.10 6.49
CA LEU A 89 -11.96 -20.03 5.98
C LEU A 89 -12.60 -18.68 6.25
N GLY A 90 -11.82 -17.74 6.82
CA GLY A 90 -12.17 -16.34 6.92
C GLY A 90 -11.15 -15.47 6.19
N VAL A 91 -11.60 -14.34 5.62
CA VAL A 91 -10.73 -13.28 5.10
C VAL A 91 -10.73 -12.14 6.11
N VAL A 92 -9.57 -11.83 6.68
CA VAL A 92 -9.33 -10.62 7.45
C VAL A 92 -8.92 -9.52 6.48
N HIS A 93 -9.83 -8.59 6.27
CA HIS A 93 -9.65 -7.38 5.48
C HIS A 93 -9.03 -6.29 6.37
N LEU A 94 -7.86 -5.80 5.99
CA LEU A 94 -7.10 -4.83 6.78
C LEU A 94 -7.63 -3.40 6.64
N LEU A 95 -8.23 -3.07 5.49
CA LEU A 95 -8.94 -1.80 5.36
C LEU A 95 -10.17 -1.74 6.27
N PRO A 96 -10.50 -0.56 6.82
CA PRO A 96 -11.79 -0.34 7.46
C PRO A 96 -12.93 -0.56 6.45
N ARG A 97 -14.10 -0.97 6.95
CA ARG A 97 -15.25 -1.30 6.07
C ARG A 97 -15.68 -0.19 5.13
N THR A 98 -15.50 1.06 5.54
CA THR A 98 -15.81 2.24 4.73
C THR A 98 -15.00 2.30 3.43
N LEU A 99 -13.88 1.58 3.34
CA LEU A 99 -12.99 1.53 2.18
C LEU A 99 -13.10 0.23 1.37
N TRP A 100 -13.92 -0.74 1.77
CA TRP A 100 -14.01 -2.04 1.08
C TRP A 100 -14.52 -1.91 -0.35
N ASP A 101 -15.44 -0.98 -0.61
CA ASP A 101 -15.94 -0.72 -1.97
C ASP A 101 -14.85 -0.17 -2.91
N SER A 102 -13.73 0.29 -2.36
CA SER A 102 -12.56 0.74 -3.11
C SER A 102 -11.48 -0.35 -3.28
N SER A 103 -11.63 -1.52 -2.65
CA SER A 103 -10.72 -2.66 -2.83
C SER A 103 -11.20 -3.59 -3.94
N GLY A 104 -10.47 -4.66 -4.24
CA GLY A 104 -10.92 -5.75 -5.11
C GLY A 104 -11.86 -6.76 -4.41
N ILE A 105 -12.20 -6.54 -3.13
CA ILE A 105 -13.07 -7.43 -2.35
C ILE A 105 -14.45 -6.79 -2.24
N ARG A 106 -15.46 -7.45 -2.81
CA ARG A 106 -16.87 -7.08 -2.64
C ARG A 106 -17.52 -8.01 -1.65
N ALA A 107 -17.83 -7.50 -0.47
CA ALA A 107 -18.45 -8.27 0.60
C ALA A 107 -19.78 -7.65 1.04
N THR A 108 -20.80 -8.48 1.24
CA THR A 108 -22.13 -8.05 1.70
C THR A 108 -22.53 -8.80 2.96
N ARG A 109 -23.38 -8.21 3.80
CA ARG A 109 -23.84 -8.86 5.04
C ARG A 109 -24.74 -10.05 4.72
N GLN A 110 -24.38 -11.21 5.25
CA GLN A 110 -25.14 -12.45 5.14
C GLN A 110 -25.34 -13.07 6.54
N SER A 111 -26.44 -13.79 6.73
CA SER A 111 -26.61 -14.60 7.93
C SER A 111 -26.00 -15.98 7.72
N PHE A 112 -25.10 -16.37 8.62
CA PHE A 112 -24.41 -17.65 8.60
C PHE A 112 -24.87 -18.52 9.74
N LYS A 113 -24.92 -19.83 9.50
CA LYS A 113 -25.06 -20.85 10.53
C LYS A 113 -24.29 -22.11 10.13
N ALA A 114 -23.54 -22.66 11.08
CA ALA A 114 -22.91 -23.97 10.94
C ALA A 114 -23.73 -25.02 11.69
N SER A 115 -23.88 -26.20 11.10
CA SER A 115 -24.58 -27.33 11.72
C SER A 115 -23.67 -28.10 12.70
N THR A 116 -22.35 -28.01 12.50
CA THR A 116 -21.33 -28.61 13.36
C THR A 116 -20.14 -27.67 13.51
N PRO A 117 -19.42 -27.67 14.64
CA PRO A 117 -18.18 -26.91 14.77
C PRO A 117 -17.17 -27.21 13.65
N GLY A 118 -16.44 -26.22 13.17
CA GLY A 118 -15.40 -26.37 12.15
C GLY A 118 -15.90 -26.95 10.82
N GLN A 119 -17.16 -26.67 10.46
CA GLN A 119 -17.73 -27.01 9.16
C GLN A 119 -17.05 -26.20 8.04
N THR A 120 -16.84 -26.82 6.89
CA THR A 120 -16.32 -26.13 5.69
C THR A 120 -17.26 -25.00 5.27
N ASN A 121 -16.72 -23.99 4.58
CA ASN A 121 -17.53 -22.86 4.15
C ASN A 121 -18.63 -23.28 3.16
N THR A 122 -18.33 -24.22 2.26
CA THR A 122 -19.28 -24.70 1.25
C THR A 122 -20.49 -25.42 1.85
N ASP A 123 -20.37 -25.95 3.07
CA ASP A 123 -21.46 -26.63 3.75
C ASP A 123 -22.22 -25.72 4.74
N LEU A 124 -21.83 -24.43 4.86
CA LEU A 124 -22.52 -23.47 5.73
C LEU A 124 -23.93 -23.16 5.21
N GLN A 125 -24.86 -22.98 6.14
CA GLN A 125 -26.17 -22.42 5.82
C GLN A 125 -26.03 -20.91 5.73
N VAL A 126 -26.24 -20.36 4.53
CA VAL A 126 -26.18 -18.93 4.25
C VAL A 126 -27.56 -18.47 3.78
N GLU A 127 -28.17 -17.57 4.53
CA GLU A 127 -29.40 -16.92 4.09
C GLU A 127 -29.04 -15.68 3.28
N THR A 128 -29.22 -15.80 1.96
CA THR A 128 -29.05 -14.69 1.02
C THR A 128 -30.31 -13.86 0.88
N GLN A 129 -30.12 -12.58 0.57
CA GLN A 129 -31.21 -11.75 0.05
C GLN A 129 -31.62 -12.25 -1.35
N GLU A 130 -32.90 -12.08 -1.72
CA GLU A 130 -33.44 -12.49 -3.02
C GLU A 130 -32.61 -11.89 -4.18
N GLY A 131 -32.17 -12.73 -5.13
CA GLY A 131 -31.43 -12.30 -6.33
C GLY A 131 -29.94 -12.66 -6.37
N ILE A 132 -29.37 -13.24 -5.31
CA ILE A 132 -27.99 -13.75 -5.30
C ILE A 132 -27.96 -15.18 -5.88
N SER A 133 -27.11 -15.42 -6.88
CA SER A 133 -26.89 -16.74 -7.53
C SER A 133 -26.64 -17.85 -6.51
N THR A 134 -27.03 -19.09 -6.79
CA THR A 134 -26.90 -20.24 -5.88
C THR A 134 -25.52 -20.90 -5.93
N THR A 135 -24.54 -20.28 -6.58
CA THR A 135 -23.26 -20.91 -6.98
C THR A 135 -22.03 -20.15 -6.48
N PHE A 136 -22.15 -19.41 -5.37
CA PHE A 136 -21.00 -18.71 -4.78
C PHE A 136 -20.40 -19.48 -3.62
N CYS A 137 -19.09 -19.32 -3.42
CA CYS A 137 -18.42 -19.84 -2.24
C CYS A 137 -18.51 -18.82 -1.10
N PRO A 138 -19.24 -19.13 0.00
CA PRO A 138 -19.49 -18.14 1.02
C PRO A 138 -18.28 -17.99 1.95
N VAL A 139 -17.45 -16.98 1.69
CA VAL A 139 -16.27 -16.70 2.52
C VAL A 139 -16.54 -15.52 3.44
N PRO A 140 -16.67 -15.73 4.77
CA PRO A 140 -16.77 -14.65 5.73
C PRO A 140 -15.59 -13.67 5.59
N THR A 141 -15.91 -12.39 5.47
CA THR A 141 -14.96 -11.26 5.45
C THR A 141 -15.10 -10.49 6.74
N LEU A 142 -13.96 -10.30 7.40
CA LEU A 142 -13.82 -9.77 8.74
C LEU A 142 -12.99 -8.50 8.64
N GLU A 143 -13.47 -7.40 9.19
CA GLU A 143 -12.58 -6.30 9.55
C GLU A 143 -11.70 -6.76 10.72
N LEU A 144 -10.45 -6.29 10.80
CA LEU A 144 -9.54 -6.61 11.90
C LEU A 144 -9.98 -5.90 13.19
N ASN A 145 -11.06 -6.38 13.80
CA ASN A 145 -11.60 -5.88 15.06
C ASN A 145 -12.17 -7.04 15.90
N GLN A 146 -12.41 -6.76 17.18
CA GLN A 146 -12.90 -7.76 18.13
C GLN A 146 -14.28 -8.32 17.75
N GLU A 147 -15.21 -7.46 17.31
CA GLU A 147 -16.59 -7.86 17.01
C GLU A 147 -16.65 -8.95 15.93
N ASP A 148 -15.94 -8.75 14.81
CA ASP A 148 -15.93 -9.68 13.69
C ASP A 148 -15.19 -10.97 14.01
N LEU A 149 -14.04 -10.87 14.69
CA LEU A 149 -13.27 -12.04 15.09
C LEU A 149 -14.06 -12.91 16.08
N GLU A 150 -14.77 -12.30 17.05
CA GLU A 150 -15.65 -13.04 17.96
C GLU A 150 -16.86 -13.65 17.24
N ALA A 151 -17.49 -12.89 16.34
CA ALA A 151 -18.63 -13.37 15.56
C ALA A 151 -18.24 -14.58 14.69
N TRP A 152 -17.07 -14.55 14.06
CA TRP A 152 -16.53 -15.66 13.31
C TRP A 152 -16.11 -16.83 14.22
N GLY A 153 -15.47 -16.55 15.36
CA GLY A 153 -15.13 -17.56 16.36
C GLY A 153 -16.37 -18.31 16.88
N ARG A 154 -17.48 -17.61 17.15
CA ARG A 154 -18.76 -18.25 17.53
C ARG A 154 -19.33 -19.13 16.42
N LEU A 155 -19.26 -18.69 15.17
CA LEU A 155 -19.70 -19.48 14.02
C LEU A 155 -18.89 -20.77 13.91
N VAL A 156 -17.55 -20.67 13.92
CA VAL A 156 -16.67 -21.82 13.71
C VAL A 156 -16.64 -22.76 14.91
N VAL A 157 -16.58 -22.26 16.14
CA VAL A 157 -16.41 -23.09 17.35
C VAL A 157 -17.74 -23.61 17.88
N GLN A 158 -18.80 -22.79 17.86
CA GLN A 158 -20.08 -23.12 18.50
C GLN A 158 -21.17 -23.50 17.49
N GLY A 159 -20.97 -23.25 16.20
CA GLY A 159 -22.04 -23.38 15.21
C GLY A 159 -23.14 -22.31 15.36
N ALA A 160 -22.86 -21.24 16.10
CA ALA A 160 -23.86 -20.22 16.39
C ALA A 160 -24.26 -19.47 15.12
N ARG A 161 -25.55 -19.09 15.02
CA ARG A 161 -25.98 -18.17 13.98
C ARG A 161 -25.31 -16.81 14.21
N THR A 162 -24.77 -16.23 13.15
CA THR A 162 -24.16 -14.90 13.17
C THR A 162 -24.47 -14.12 11.89
N ILE A 163 -24.18 -12.83 11.89
CA ILE A 163 -24.20 -11.99 10.70
C ILE A 163 -22.77 -11.53 10.45
N LEU A 164 -22.23 -11.87 9.29
CA LEU A 164 -20.89 -11.48 8.86
C LEU A 164 -20.97 -10.96 7.44
N TYR A 165 -19.97 -10.18 7.03
CA TYR A 165 -19.82 -9.89 5.61
C TYR A 165 -19.33 -11.14 4.88
N CYS A 166 -19.71 -11.27 3.63
CA CYS A 166 -19.42 -12.44 2.81
C CYS A 166 -19.00 -11.98 1.42
N ILE A 167 -17.87 -12.51 0.94
CA ILE A 167 -17.52 -12.37 -0.47
C ILE A 167 -18.54 -13.20 -1.27
N LEU A 168 -19.42 -12.51 -1.98
CA LEU A 168 -20.33 -13.14 -2.92
C LEU A 168 -19.60 -13.24 -4.25
N ALA A 169 -19.26 -14.47 -4.63
CA ALA A 169 -18.59 -14.76 -5.89
C ALA A 169 -19.50 -14.48 -7.10
N GLU A 170 -19.36 -13.33 -7.75
CA GLU A 170 -19.30 -13.24 -9.22
C GLU A 170 -18.33 -12.10 -9.56
N PRO A 171 -17.24 -12.32 -10.32
CA PRO A 171 -16.41 -11.24 -10.79
C PRO A 171 -17.22 -10.39 -11.78
N ASP A 172 -17.43 -9.12 -11.46
CA ASP A 172 -17.99 -8.18 -12.42
C ASP A 172 -16.92 -7.90 -13.49
N ALA A 173 -17.09 -8.49 -14.67
CA ALA A 173 -16.20 -8.34 -15.83
C ALA A 173 -16.16 -6.91 -16.39
N THR A 174 -16.84 -5.95 -15.76
CA THR A 174 -16.99 -4.56 -16.22
C THR A 174 -16.09 -3.55 -15.51
N LEU A 175 -15.39 -3.94 -14.43
CA LEU A 175 -14.43 -3.02 -13.82
C LEU A 175 -13.21 -2.89 -14.74
N PRO A 176 -12.84 -1.66 -15.15
CA PRO A 176 -11.59 -1.47 -15.89
C PRO A 176 -10.45 -1.94 -14.99
N ALA A 177 -9.79 -3.02 -15.39
CA ALA A 177 -8.55 -3.50 -14.83
C ALA A 177 -7.47 -2.42 -15.01
N GLN A 178 -7.45 -1.43 -14.14
CA GLN A 178 -6.32 -0.52 -14.03
C GLN A 178 -5.27 -1.21 -13.17
N ARG A 179 -4.34 -1.91 -13.82
CA ARG A 179 -3.17 -2.48 -13.17
C ARG A 179 -2.43 -1.39 -12.38
N PRO A 180 -2.34 -1.48 -11.04
CA PRO A 180 -1.41 -0.64 -10.29
C PRO A 180 0.05 -1.04 -10.60
N ASP A 181 0.29 -2.32 -10.91
CA ASP A 181 1.62 -2.90 -11.13
C ASP A 181 2.24 -2.56 -12.49
N ASP A 182 1.44 -1.96 -13.39
CA ASP A 182 1.95 -1.38 -14.62
C ASP A 182 2.79 -0.11 -14.35
N ALA A 183 2.86 0.40 -13.12
CA ALA A 183 3.71 1.56 -12.78
C ALA A 183 5.22 1.33 -13.01
N LEU A 184 5.70 0.09 -12.94
CA LEU A 184 7.10 -0.23 -13.28
C LEU A 184 7.29 -0.62 -14.76
N ALA A 185 6.24 -1.13 -15.41
CA ALA A 185 6.27 -1.56 -16.82
C ALA A 185 5.90 -0.44 -17.81
N HIS A 186 5.16 0.57 -17.35
CA HIS A 186 4.88 1.82 -18.04
C HIS A 186 5.86 2.87 -17.53
N GLN A 187 7.13 2.73 -17.92
CA GLN A 187 7.77 3.94 -18.41
C GLN A 187 6.84 4.43 -19.53
N PRO A 188 6.25 5.63 -19.44
CA PRO A 188 5.45 6.13 -20.55
C PRO A 188 6.32 6.00 -21.78
N SER A 189 5.87 5.17 -22.73
CA SER A 189 6.39 5.21 -24.09
C SER A 189 6.43 6.68 -24.44
N VAL A 190 7.58 7.16 -24.94
CA VAL A 190 7.91 8.56 -25.23
C VAL A 190 6.90 9.15 -26.21
N THR A 191 5.71 9.37 -25.72
CA THR A 191 4.67 10.20 -26.26
C THR A 191 4.92 11.49 -25.52
N GLN A 192 5.21 12.55 -26.25
CA GLN A 192 5.56 13.86 -25.71
C GLN A 192 4.36 14.44 -24.95
N GLN A 193 4.09 13.94 -23.73
CA GLN A 193 3.19 14.58 -22.79
C GLN A 193 3.81 15.94 -22.47
N THR A 194 3.06 17.00 -22.67
CA THR A 194 3.53 18.33 -22.32
C THR A 194 3.41 18.53 -20.81
N ASP A 195 4.21 19.44 -20.23
CA ASP A 195 4.10 19.78 -18.81
C ASP A 195 2.67 20.20 -18.40
N ARG A 196 1.88 20.75 -19.34
CA ARG A 196 0.48 21.08 -19.09
C ARG A 196 -0.40 19.85 -18.91
N ASP A 197 -0.16 18.80 -19.68
CA ASP A 197 -0.96 17.57 -19.62
C ASP A 197 -0.74 16.88 -18.28
N VAL A 198 0.52 16.72 -17.88
CA VAL A 198 0.94 16.18 -16.58
C VAL A 198 0.29 16.95 -15.42
N ARG A 199 0.35 18.28 -15.48
CA ARG A 199 -0.27 19.14 -14.45
C ARG A 199 -1.79 18.97 -14.40
N THR A 200 -2.46 18.85 -15.54
CA THR A 200 -3.92 18.69 -15.62
C THR A 200 -4.36 17.37 -15.01
N GLU A 201 -3.66 16.28 -15.33
CA GLU A 201 -3.89 14.96 -14.73
C GLU A 201 -3.66 14.96 -13.21
N ALA A 202 -2.59 15.62 -12.75
CA ALA A 202 -2.30 15.76 -11.32
C ALA A 202 -3.42 16.48 -10.58
N LEU A 203 -3.92 17.60 -11.13
CA LEU A 203 -5.02 18.37 -10.55
C LEU A 203 -6.32 17.56 -10.49
N GLN A 204 -6.65 16.82 -11.55
CA GLN A 204 -7.83 15.94 -11.57
C GLN A 204 -7.75 14.85 -10.50
N ARG A 205 -6.58 14.22 -10.37
CA ARG A 205 -6.35 13.18 -9.34
C ARG A 205 -6.48 13.76 -7.93
N LEU A 206 -5.92 14.94 -7.69
CA LEU A 206 -6.05 15.65 -6.42
C LEU A 206 -7.47 16.10 -6.10
N GLU A 207 -8.25 16.50 -7.11
CA GLU A 207 -9.66 16.85 -6.93
C GLU A 207 -10.48 15.64 -6.49
N LEU A 208 -10.33 14.51 -7.19
CA LEU A 208 -10.98 13.24 -6.79
C LEU A 208 -10.58 12.85 -5.37
N PHE A 209 -9.29 12.86 -5.06
CA PHE A 209 -8.78 12.56 -3.72
C PHE A 209 -9.39 13.45 -2.64
N ARG A 210 -9.50 14.76 -2.87
CA ARG A 210 -10.11 15.69 -1.91
C ARG A 210 -11.59 15.40 -1.64
N THR A 211 -12.30 14.86 -2.63
CA THR A 211 -13.72 14.51 -2.49
C THR A 211 -13.96 13.16 -1.82
N SER A 212 -13.05 12.20 -1.97
CA SER A 212 -13.24 10.83 -1.50
C SER A 212 -12.49 10.50 -0.21
N ALA A 213 -11.32 11.11 0.02
CA ALA A 213 -10.43 10.73 1.11
C ALA A 213 -10.74 11.48 2.43
N SER A 214 -10.40 10.84 3.54
CA SER A 214 -10.43 11.42 4.88
C SER A 214 -9.56 12.66 4.99
N ARG A 215 -9.87 13.53 5.97
CA ARG A 215 -9.07 14.75 6.20
C ARG A 215 -7.66 14.40 6.65
N GLU A 216 -7.53 13.31 7.38
CA GLU A 216 -6.30 12.75 7.91
C GLU A 216 -5.41 12.22 6.78
N ALA A 217 -5.99 11.49 5.81
CA ALA A 217 -5.26 11.07 4.61
C ALA A 217 -4.83 12.27 3.76
N GLN A 218 -5.68 13.28 3.60
CA GLN A 218 -5.33 14.51 2.90
C GLN A 218 -4.18 15.28 3.58
N PHE A 219 -4.23 15.37 4.92
CA PHE A 219 -3.14 15.98 5.70
C PHE A 219 -1.85 15.18 5.58
N LEU A 220 -1.92 13.85 5.63
CA LEU A 220 -0.77 12.97 5.45
C LEU A 220 -0.16 13.12 4.05
N ALA A 221 -0.98 13.18 2.98
CA ALA A 221 -0.49 13.41 1.62
C ALA A 221 0.28 14.73 1.49
N ASN A 222 -0.25 15.82 2.08
CA ASN A 222 0.45 17.10 2.16
C ASN A 222 1.80 16.96 2.89
N ALA A 223 1.82 16.27 4.03
CA ALA A 223 3.05 16.07 4.80
C ALA A 223 4.09 15.25 4.04
N LEU A 224 3.68 14.15 3.39
CA LEU A 224 4.57 13.30 2.60
C LEU A 224 5.09 13.99 1.34
N SER A 225 4.36 14.97 0.79
CA SER A 225 4.76 15.69 -0.43
C SER A 225 6.09 16.44 -0.32
N VAL A 226 6.53 16.77 0.90
CA VAL A 226 7.81 17.44 1.13
C VAL A 226 8.95 16.47 1.47
N LEU A 227 8.70 15.16 1.47
CA LEU A 227 9.63 14.15 2.00
C LEU A 227 10.06 13.10 0.96
N PRO A 228 11.30 12.59 1.05
CA PRO A 228 11.74 11.42 0.30
C PRO A 228 11.08 10.17 0.86
N LEU A 229 10.33 9.45 0.03
CA LEU A 229 9.44 8.41 0.52
C LEU A 229 10.11 7.04 0.51
N ASN A 230 10.26 6.47 1.69
CA ASN A 230 10.38 5.04 1.91
C ASN A 230 9.42 4.64 3.05
N ILE A 231 9.22 3.34 3.24
CA ILE A 231 8.28 2.81 4.25
C ILE A 231 8.56 3.39 5.64
N ALA A 232 9.83 3.49 6.04
CA ALA A 232 10.20 3.98 7.37
C ALA A 232 9.85 5.47 7.55
N VAL A 233 10.15 6.31 6.55
CA VAL A 233 9.76 7.73 6.55
C VAL A 233 8.24 7.87 6.59
N MET A 234 7.54 7.11 5.74
CA MET A 234 6.07 7.19 5.65
C MET A 234 5.41 6.85 6.99
N HIS A 235 5.77 5.72 7.60
CA HIS A 235 5.27 5.34 8.93
C HIS A 235 5.67 6.35 10.01
N ARG A 236 6.93 6.79 10.04
CA ARG A 236 7.39 7.74 11.04
C ARG A 236 6.63 9.06 10.98
N THR A 237 6.41 9.59 9.78
CA THR A 237 5.63 10.81 9.56
C THR A 237 4.18 10.60 10.00
N GLN A 238 3.55 9.48 9.64
CA GLN A 238 2.20 9.16 10.06
C GLN A 238 2.08 9.05 11.59
N GLU A 239 2.97 8.29 12.24
CA GLU A 239 2.96 8.11 13.70
C GLU A 239 3.21 9.43 14.45
N SER A 240 4.11 10.28 13.94
CA SER A 240 4.43 11.55 14.58
C SER A 240 3.32 12.59 14.43
N LEU A 241 2.63 12.61 13.29
CA LEU A 241 1.63 13.63 12.98
C LEU A 241 0.19 13.20 13.32
N LEU A 242 -0.10 11.90 13.22
CA LEU A 242 -1.43 11.30 13.32
C LEU A 242 -1.38 10.01 14.19
N PRO A 243 -0.93 10.07 15.45
CA PRO A 243 -0.67 8.89 16.31
C PRO A 243 -1.91 8.05 16.65
N ARG A 244 -3.11 8.54 16.35
CA ARG A 244 -4.38 7.85 16.59
C ARG A 244 -4.88 7.07 15.37
N HIS A 245 -4.20 7.21 14.24
CA HIS A 245 -4.51 6.54 12.99
C HIS A 245 -3.41 5.53 12.68
N GLY A 246 -3.71 4.58 11.80
CA GLY A 246 -2.80 3.54 11.38
C GLY A 246 -2.52 3.56 9.87
N PRO A 247 -2.07 2.41 9.33
CA PRO A 247 -1.73 2.26 7.92
C PRO A 247 -2.90 2.43 6.94
N GLU A 248 -4.15 2.46 7.42
CA GLU A 248 -5.33 2.70 6.60
C GLU A 248 -5.25 4.02 5.84
N LEU A 249 -4.57 5.03 6.38
CA LEU A 249 -4.39 6.31 5.69
C LEU A 249 -3.57 6.15 4.41
N PHE A 250 -2.52 5.33 4.41
CA PHE A 250 -1.73 5.07 3.20
C PHE A 250 -2.58 4.38 2.12
N SER A 251 -3.52 3.54 2.54
CA SER A 251 -4.41 2.84 1.62
C SER A 251 -5.29 3.81 0.84
N GLU A 252 -5.77 4.89 1.47
CA GLU A 252 -6.51 5.94 0.76
C GLU A 252 -5.66 6.64 -0.31
N LEU A 253 -4.36 6.85 -0.04
CA LEU A 253 -3.42 7.43 -1.01
C LEU A 253 -3.15 6.46 -2.18
N PHE A 254 -3.11 5.15 -1.92
CA PHE A 254 -2.95 4.11 -2.95
C PHE A 254 -4.21 3.95 -3.80
N ILE A 255 -5.38 3.93 -3.17
CA ILE A 255 -6.69 3.91 -3.86
C ILE A 255 -6.82 5.11 -4.80
N ALA A 256 -6.42 6.29 -4.34
CA ALA A 256 -6.42 7.51 -5.15
C ALA A 256 -5.25 7.57 -6.16
N GLN A 257 -4.39 6.54 -6.22
CA GLN A 257 -3.23 6.44 -7.09
C GLN A 257 -2.27 7.64 -6.97
N LEU A 258 -2.20 8.26 -5.78
CA LEU A 258 -1.34 9.41 -5.54
C LEU A 258 0.12 9.00 -5.39
N ILE A 259 0.37 7.85 -4.78
CA ILE A 259 1.71 7.32 -4.50
C ILE A 259 1.82 5.93 -5.11
N HIS A 260 2.97 5.64 -5.70
CA HIS A 260 3.29 4.35 -6.30
C HIS A 260 4.73 3.94 -5.99
N PRO A 261 5.05 2.64 -5.99
CA PRO A 261 6.42 2.16 -5.88
C PRO A 261 7.26 2.59 -7.09
N VAL A 262 8.49 3.06 -6.85
CA VAL A 262 9.46 3.43 -7.90
C VAL A 262 10.64 2.47 -8.01
N VAL A 263 10.59 1.38 -7.24
CA VAL A 263 11.55 0.27 -7.27
C VAL A 263 10.80 -1.04 -7.30
N ALA A 264 11.48 -2.11 -7.74
CA ALA A 264 10.94 -3.47 -7.68
C ALA A 264 10.54 -3.87 -6.24
N HIS A 265 9.55 -4.76 -6.13
CA HIS A 265 8.93 -5.15 -4.86
C HIS A 265 9.96 -5.58 -3.79
N GLU A 266 10.99 -6.34 -4.16
CA GLU A 266 12.00 -6.84 -3.21
C GLU A 266 12.86 -5.72 -2.62
N ARG A 267 12.87 -4.55 -3.25
CA ARG A 267 13.64 -3.37 -2.83
C ARG A 267 12.81 -2.35 -2.06
N LEU A 268 11.49 -2.53 -1.92
CA LEU A 268 10.62 -1.56 -1.24
C LEU A 268 11.01 -1.32 0.22
N ARG A 269 11.60 -2.32 0.86
CA ARG A 269 12.06 -2.29 2.25
C ARG A 269 13.41 -1.61 2.45
N ARG A 270 14.07 -1.17 1.37
CA ARG A 270 15.37 -0.49 1.48
C ARG A 270 15.19 0.92 2.03
N ILE A 271 15.75 1.15 3.21
CA ILE A 271 15.69 2.46 3.89
C ILE A 271 16.65 3.49 3.28
N ASP A 272 17.72 3.05 2.63
CA ASP A 272 18.79 3.88 2.09
C ASP A 272 18.46 4.52 0.73
N ARG A 273 17.20 4.43 0.30
CA ARG A 273 16.73 4.96 -0.98
C ARG A 273 15.28 5.41 -0.90
N VAL A 274 14.87 6.22 -1.87
CA VAL A 274 13.46 6.48 -2.14
C VAL A 274 12.88 5.23 -2.81
N THR A 275 11.82 4.67 -2.24
CA THR A 275 11.14 3.47 -2.75
C THR A 275 9.73 3.74 -3.24
N PHE A 276 9.16 4.89 -2.88
CA PHE A 276 7.87 5.38 -3.35
C PHE A 276 8.01 6.80 -3.89
N ASP A 277 7.15 7.17 -4.82
CA ASP A 277 7.01 8.57 -5.22
C ASP A 277 5.56 8.90 -5.56
N PHE A 278 5.26 10.19 -5.60
CA PHE A 278 3.98 10.66 -6.06
C PHE A 278 3.84 10.46 -7.57
N ALA A 279 2.62 10.26 -8.04
CA ALA A 279 2.31 10.32 -9.46
C ALA A 279 2.79 11.67 -10.05
N PRO A 280 3.21 11.70 -11.33
CA PRO A 280 3.79 12.90 -11.95
C PRO A 280 2.96 14.16 -11.71
N GLY A 281 3.61 15.24 -11.26
CA GLY A 281 2.98 16.56 -11.01
C GLY A 281 2.21 16.68 -9.69
N VAL A 282 1.87 15.56 -9.03
CA VAL A 282 1.05 15.59 -7.80
C VAL A 282 1.84 16.21 -6.65
N ARG A 283 3.13 15.88 -6.53
CA ARG A 283 3.99 16.42 -5.47
C ARG A 283 4.07 17.94 -5.57
N GLU A 284 4.36 18.46 -6.76
CA GLU A 284 4.52 19.89 -7.01
C GLU A 284 3.24 20.66 -6.67
N GLU A 285 2.07 20.16 -7.07
CA GLU A 285 0.79 20.79 -6.77
C GLU A 285 0.48 20.77 -5.26
N LEU A 286 0.73 19.65 -4.56
CA LEU A 286 0.55 19.56 -3.11
C LEU A 286 1.46 20.56 -2.39
N VAL A 287 2.76 20.53 -2.67
CA VAL A 287 3.75 21.37 -2.00
C VAL A 287 3.48 22.86 -2.25
N SER A 288 3.04 23.24 -3.45
CA SER A 288 2.76 24.64 -3.81
C SER A 288 1.67 25.31 -2.96
N GLY A 289 0.75 24.52 -2.39
CA GLY A 289 -0.34 24.99 -1.53
C GLY A 289 0.01 25.06 -0.05
N LEU A 290 1.22 24.66 0.35
CA LEU A 290 1.59 24.53 1.76
C LEU A 290 2.08 25.85 2.37
N ASN A 291 1.94 25.96 3.69
CA ASN A 291 2.55 27.04 4.45
C ASN A 291 4.08 26.85 4.48
N GLN A 292 4.83 27.88 4.07
CA GLN A 292 6.29 27.83 3.97
C GLN A 292 6.99 27.49 5.30
N GLN A 293 6.50 28.00 6.44
CA GLN A 293 7.07 27.69 7.74
C GLN A 293 6.88 26.21 8.06
N TRP A 294 5.65 25.70 7.90
CA TRP A 294 5.34 24.30 8.15
C TRP A 294 6.14 23.36 7.23
N THR A 295 6.29 23.71 5.95
CA THR A 295 7.13 22.99 4.99
C THR A 295 8.58 22.92 5.45
N GLY A 296 9.17 24.04 5.88
CA GLY A 296 10.54 24.10 6.38
C GLY A 296 10.74 23.28 7.66
N ASP A 297 9.79 23.38 8.60
CA ASP A 297 9.84 22.65 9.87
C ASP A 297 9.76 21.13 9.63
N LEU A 298 8.84 20.68 8.77
CA LEU A 298 8.66 19.25 8.46
C LEU A 298 9.84 18.66 7.68
N PHE A 299 10.38 19.43 6.73
CA PHE A 299 11.58 19.05 5.99
C PHE A 299 12.79 18.90 6.92
N THR A 300 12.98 19.85 7.85
CA THR A 300 14.06 19.81 8.84
C THR A 300 13.92 18.63 9.79
N ALA A 301 12.71 18.40 10.34
CA ALA A 301 12.45 17.27 11.22
C ALA A 301 12.74 15.91 10.55
N THR A 302 12.42 15.80 9.26
CA THR A 302 12.70 14.57 8.50
C THR A 302 14.16 14.42 8.15
N ALA A 303 14.88 15.51 7.87
CA ALA A 303 16.33 15.47 7.71
C ALA A 303 17.02 14.92 8.96
N VAL A 304 16.59 15.32 10.16
CA VAL A 304 17.09 14.77 11.43
C VAL A 304 16.82 13.27 11.54
N PHE A 305 15.59 12.83 11.27
CA PHE A 305 15.25 11.41 11.28
C PHE A 305 16.08 10.59 10.27
N LEU A 306 16.25 11.11 9.06
CA LEU A 306 17.01 10.41 8.01
C LEU A 306 18.51 10.31 8.35
N ASP A 307 19.10 11.36 8.92
CA ASP A 307 20.52 11.39 9.31
C ASP A 307 20.77 10.56 10.58
N GLU A 308 20.03 10.81 11.65
CA GLU A 308 20.29 10.23 12.98
C GLU A 308 19.72 8.82 13.16
N ASP A 309 18.48 8.58 12.73
CA ASP A 309 17.80 7.30 12.96
C ASP A 309 18.01 6.29 11.81
N LEU A 310 18.05 6.77 10.56
CA LEU A 310 18.25 5.89 9.39
C LEU A 310 19.70 5.87 8.87
N GLY A 311 20.57 6.75 9.35
CA GLY A 311 21.99 6.77 8.99
C GLY A 311 22.23 7.08 7.52
N ILE A 312 21.39 7.93 6.91
CA ILE A 312 21.44 8.26 5.50
C ILE A 312 22.41 9.44 5.28
N PRO A 313 23.62 9.21 4.73
CA PRO A 313 24.68 10.22 4.76
C PRO A 313 24.41 11.44 3.86
N PHE A 314 23.62 11.26 2.80
CA PHE A 314 23.34 12.27 1.77
C PHE A 314 22.16 13.21 2.12
N VAL A 315 21.72 13.21 3.37
CA VAL A 315 20.77 14.22 3.89
C VAL A 315 21.32 14.98 5.09
N SER A 316 22.56 14.69 5.49
CA SER A 316 23.23 15.31 6.65
C SER A 316 23.37 16.83 6.50
N THR A 317 23.34 17.32 5.25
CA THR A 317 23.35 18.75 4.93
C THR A 317 21.96 19.39 4.97
N TRP A 318 20.88 18.61 4.87
CA TRP A 318 19.50 19.11 4.75
C TRP A 318 19.04 19.89 5.97
N ARG A 319 19.45 19.46 7.18
CA ARG A 319 19.16 20.18 8.43
C ARG A 319 19.61 21.65 8.41
N HIS A 320 20.69 21.93 7.68
CA HIS A 320 21.28 23.27 7.60
C HIS A 320 20.73 24.08 6.41
N LEU A 321 19.96 23.46 5.52
CA LEU A 321 19.45 24.12 4.32
C LEU A 321 18.43 25.20 4.62
N ILE A 322 17.57 24.98 5.61
CA ILE A 322 16.57 25.97 6.01
C ILE A 322 17.25 27.21 6.60
N GLU A 323 18.31 27.04 7.40
CA GLU A 323 19.05 28.13 8.05
C GLU A 323 20.03 28.85 7.11
N SER A 324 20.72 28.11 6.23
CA SER A 324 21.83 28.63 5.40
C SER A 324 21.78 28.11 3.95
N PRO A 325 20.75 28.46 3.16
CA PRO A 325 20.50 27.82 1.85
C PRO A 325 21.58 28.07 0.79
N SER A 326 22.31 29.18 0.87
CA SER A 326 23.34 29.52 -0.13
C SER A 326 24.76 29.09 0.26
N GLY A 327 25.01 28.80 1.54
CA GLY A 327 26.35 28.53 2.06
C GLY A 327 26.83 27.09 1.91
N ILE A 328 25.93 26.18 1.52
CA ILE A 328 26.18 24.74 1.49
C ILE A 328 26.49 24.30 0.05
N ALA A 329 27.54 23.48 -0.10
CA ALA A 329 27.87 22.83 -1.37
C ALA A 329 26.73 21.90 -1.83
N LEU A 330 26.68 21.61 -3.12
CA LEU A 330 25.82 20.52 -3.60
C LEU A 330 26.49 19.20 -3.23
N GLU A 331 25.68 18.23 -2.81
CA GLU A 331 26.16 16.88 -2.58
C GLU A 331 26.53 16.18 -3.88
N GLU A 332 27.25 15.05 -3.77
CA GLU A 332 27.60 14.25 -4.92
C GLU A 332 26.34 13.68 -5.58
N ILE A 333 26.20 13.94 -6.88
CA ILE A 333 25.06 13.47 -7.67
C ILE A 333 25.38 12.08 -8.18
N THR A 334 24.65 11.11 -7.66
CA THR A 334 24.73 9.69 -8.00
C THR A 334 23.32 9.18 -8.24
N ASP A 335 23.17 8.03 -8.91
CA ASP A 335 21.84 7.45 -9.13
C ASP A 335 21.08 7.14 -7.83
N VAL A 336 21.80 6.99 -6.71
CA VAL A 336 21.21 6.77 -5.38
C VAL A 336 20.76 8.09 -4.73
N SER A 337 21.50 9.18 -4.91
CA SER A 337 21.18 10.48 -4.31
C SER A 337 20.16 11.29 -5.14
N VAL A 338 20.08 11.05 -6.46
CA VAL A 338 19.17 11.77 -7.38
C VAL A 338 17.72 11.81 -6.89
N PRO A 339 17.07 10.71 -6.45
CA PRO A 339 15.70 10.76 -5.96
C PRO A 339 15.51 11.67 -4.74
N PHE A 340 16.48 11.73 -3.83
CA PHE A 340 16.42 12.63 -2.67
C PHE A 340 16.58 14.08 -3.09
N LEU A 341 17.57 14.34 -3.96
CA LEU A 341 17.84 15.67 -4.49
C LEU A 341 16.67 16.24 -5.30
N ARG A 342 15.87 15.39 -5.96
CA ARG A 342 14.62 15.81 -6.61
C ARG A 342 13.60 16.34 -5.61
N VAL A 343 13.43 15.66 -4.48
CA VAL A 343 12.55 16.14 -3.40
C VAL A 343 13.09 17.45 -2.81
N GLU A 344 14.40 17.54 -2.55
CA GLU A 344 15.03 18.78 -2.10
C GLU A 344 14.72 19.93 -3.06
N LEU A 345 14.89 19.72 -4.37
CA LEU A 345 14.59 20.71 -5.38
C LEU A 345 13.14 21.19 -5.31
N THR A 346 12.17 20.27 -5.27
CA THR A 346 10.74 20.60 -5.20
C THR A 346 10.42 21.44 -3.96
N VAL A 347 10.99 21.10 -2.80
CA VAL A 347 10.80 21.85 -1.55
C VAL A 347 11.42 23.24 -1.63
N LEU A 348 12.65 23.37 -2.13
CA LEU A 348 13.33 24.66 -2.27
C LEU A 348 12.61 25.60 -3.25
N GLU A 349 12.02 25.06 -4.31
CA GLU A 349 11.21 25.82 -5.26
C GLU A 349 9.95 26.39 -4.60
N ALA A 350 9.27 25.60 -3.77
CA ALA A 350 8.07 26.02 -3.06
C ALA A 350 8.34 27.03 -1.92
N LEU A 351 9.43 26.84 -1.16
CA LEU A 351 9.87 27.81 -0.15
C LEU A 351 10.25 29.15 -0.80
N SER A 352 10.74 29.13 -2.04
CA SER A 352 11.02 30.32 -2.85
C SER A 352 12.04 31.28 -2.21
N GLY A 353 11.98 32.58 -2.49
CA GLY A 353 12.85 33.60 -1.86
C GLY A 353 14.35 33.23 -1.80
N PRO A 354 14.96 33.11 -0.59
CA PRO A 354 16.39 32.84 -0.41
C PRO A 354 16.83 31.46 -0.93
N TYR A 355 15.90 30.53 -1.14
CA TYR A 355 16.15 29.16 -1.61
C TYR A 355 16.30 29.07 -3.13
N ARG A 356 15.85 30.09 -3.89
CA ARG A 356 15.84 30.08 -5.37
C ARG A 356 17.21 29.86 -6.01
N SER A 357 18.26 30.45 -5.44
CA SER A 357 19.63 30.33 -5.99
C SER A 357 20.11 28.89 -5.91
N ARG A 358 19.87 28.21 -4.78
CA ARG A 358 20.22 26.80 -4.61
C ARG A 358 19.35 25.90 -5.49
N ALA A 359 18.03 26.12 -5.52
CA ALA A 359 17.13 25.38 -6.40
C ALA A 359 17.59 25.42 -7.87
N ARG A 360 17.98 26.59 -8.38
CA ARG A 360 18.51 26.72 -9.74
C ARG A 360 19.78 25.90 -9.96
N ARG A 361 20.77 26.02 -9.08
CA ARG A 361 22.03 25.25 -9.18
C ARG A 361 21.77 23.74 -9.14
N LEU A 362 20.88 23.30 -8.25
CA LEU A 362 20.51 21.90 -8.12
C LEU A 362 19.81 21.38 -9.38
N ARG A 363 18.87 22.14 -9.94
CA ARG A 363 18.20 21.81 -11.21
C ARG A 363 19.18 21.66 -12.37
N GLU A 364 20.12 22.60 -12.50
CA GLU A 364 21.15 22.56 -13.55
C GLU A 364 22.05 21.31 -13.39
N ALA A 365 22.43 20.98 -12.16
CA ALA A 365 23.29 19.84 -11.87
C ALA A 365 22.58 18.50 -12.11
N LEU A 366 21.30 18.37 -11.73
CA LEU A 366 20.48 17.19 -12.02
C LEU A 366 20.29 16.98 -13.54
N ALA A 367 19.99 18.06 -14.28
CA ALA A 367 19.85 17.99 -15.74
C ALA A 367 21.16 17.56 -16.43
N HIS A 368 22.31 17.99 -15.92
CA HIS A 368 23.61 17.57 -16.45
C HIS A 368 23.90 16.08 -16.20
N HIS A 369 23.53 15.56 -15.03
CA HIS A 369 23.65 14.13 -14.70
C HIS A 369 22.78 13.27 -15.63
N GLU A 370 21.52 13.65 -15.83
CA GLU A 370 20.58 12.93 -16.71
C GLU A 370 21.09 12.85 -18.15
N GLN A 371 21.60 13.97 -18.69
CA GLN A 371 22.18 14.00 -20.03
C GLN A 371 23.42 13.10 -20.14
N SER A 372 24.25 13.07 -19.09
CA SER A 372 25.46 12.23 -19.04
C SER A 372 25.13 10.74 -18.95
N SER A 373 24.11 10.36 -18.16
CA SER A 373 23.63 8.98 -18.05
C SER A 373 22.99 8.46 -19.34
N LEU A 374 22.22 9.32 -20.04
CA LEU A 374 21.65 9.01 -21.36
C LEU A 374 22.75 8.82 -22.41
N ALA A 375 23.81 9.63 -22.38
CA ALA A 375 24.95 9.49 -23.28
C ALA A 375 25.83 8.25 -22.98
N ALA A 376 25.87 7.79 -21.73
CA ALA A 376 26.64 6.65 -21.28
C ALA A 376 25.96 5.29 -21.54
N THR A 377 24.66 5.26 -21.88
CA THR A 377 23.95 4.03 -22.23
C THR A 377 24.19 3.71 -23.72
N PRO A 378 25.06 2.75 -24.08
CA PRO A 378 25.34 2.48 -25.48
C PRO A 378 24.06 1.99 -26.15
N SER A 379 23.76 2.57 -27.32
CA SER A 379 22.73 2.07 -28.22
C SER A 379 23.04 0.63 -28.58
N SER A 380 22.45 -0.33 -27.87
CA SER A 380 22.37 -1.72 -28.33
C SER A 380 21.35 -1.76 -29.46
N THR A 381 21.76 -1.25 -30.62
CA THR A 381 21.12 -1.54 -31.90
C THR A 381 21.88 -2.72 -32.48
N ALA A 382 21.25 -3.89 -32.39
CA ALA A 382 21.66 -5.09 -33.09
C ALA A 382 21.68 -4.87 -34.61
N PRO A 383 22.44 -5.71 -35.33
CA PRO A 383 21.84 -6.49 -36.41
C PRO A 383 21.61 -7.94 -36.01
#